data_AF-A0A445N1R4-F1
#
_entry.id   AF-A0A445N1R4-F1
#
_cell.length_a   1.000
_cell.length_b   1.000
_cell.length_c   1.000
_cell.angle_alpha   90.00
_cell.angle_beta   90.00
_cell.angle_gamma   90.00
#
_symmetry.space_group_name_H-M   'P 1'
#
loop_
_entity.id
_entity.type
_entity.pdbx_description
1 polymer ?
#
loop_
_entity_poly.entity_id
_entity_poly.type
_entity_poly.pdbx_seq_one_letter_code
_entity_poly.pdbx_strand_id
1 'polypeptide(L)'
;MDSNLERLNITLPREIVKQLDLLAGPRKRSSFIAEAIRKQLAEKQKETINALLEEGYRASAKESLSIAQEFESVDLKNWDEY
;
A
#
# COMPACT_ATOMS: atom_id res chain seq x y z
N MET A 1 -21.41 -21.45 3.84
CA MET A 1 -20.44 -20.36 3.62
C MET A 1 -19.14 -21.02 3.25
N ASP A 2 -18.84 -21.09 1.96
CA ASP A 2 -17.65 -21.77 1.46
C ASP A 2 -16.41 -21.04 1.96
N SER A 3 -15.67 -21.65 2.88
CA SER A 3 -14.34 -21.18 3.26
C SER A 3 -13.40 -21.49 2.11
N ASN A 4 -13.19 -20.49 1.24
CA ASN A 4 -12.30 -20.56 0.08
C ASN A 4 -10.83 -20.57 0.54
N LEU A 5 -10.40 -21.71 1.10
CA LEU A 5 -9.07 -21.94 1.62
C LEU A 5 -8.33 -22.90 0.69
N GLU A 6 -7.28 -22.39 0.04
CA GLU A 6 -6.38 -23.20 -0.78
C GLU A 6 -5.24 -23.78 0.07
N ARG A 7 -5.01 -25.10 -0.04
CA ARG A 7 -3.91 -25.77 0.68
C ARG A 7 -2.64 -25.72 -0.15
N LEU A 8 -1.63 -25.02 0.36
CA LEU A 8 -0.32 -24.92 -0.26
C LEU A 8 0.71 -25.75 0.50
N ASN A 9 1.54 -26.52 -0.24
CA ASN A 9 2.70 -27.21 0.31
C ASN A 9 3.93 -26.34 0.08
N ILE A 10 4.40 -25.65 1.12
CA ILE A 10 5.55 -24.76 1.05
C ILE A 10 6.69 -25.28 1.92
N THR A 11 7.92 -25.08 1.45
CA THR A 11 9.12 -25.37 2.22
C THR A 11 9.62 -24.08 2.87
N LEU A 12 9.79 -24.11 4.20
CA LEU A 12 10.28 -22.97 4.96
C LEU A 12 11.54 -23.36 5.74
N PRO A 13 12.50 -22.44 5.93
CA PRO A 13 13.65 -22.67 6.79
C PRO A 13 13.22 -23.08 8.20
N ARG A 14 13.92 -24.05 8.79
CA ARG A 14 13.58 -24.61 10.10
C ARG A 14 13.56 -23.55 11.20
N GLU A 15 14.43 -22.55 11.10
CA GLU A 15 14.47 -21.42 12.03
C GLU A 15 13.19 -20.59 11.98
N ILE A 16 12.69 -20.26 10.79
CA ILE A 16 11.45 -19.52 10.60
C ILE A 16 10.26 -20.30 11.15
N VAL A 17 10.22 -21.63 10.95
CA VAL A 17 9.15 -22.48 11.51
C VAL A 17 9.16 -22.44 13.05
N LYS A 18 10.35 -22.46 13.68
CA LYS A 18 10.46 -22.34 15.14
C LYS A 18 9.97 -20.98 15.65
N GLN A 19 10.33 -19.90 14.97
CA GLN A 19 9.88 -18.55 15.35
C GLN A 19 8.37 -18.40 15.15
N LEU A 20 7.84 -18.94 14.05
CA LEU A 20 6.41 -19.00 13.78
C LEU A 20 5.65 -19.76 14.87
N ASP A 21 6.21 -20.88 15.32
CA ASP A 21 5.65 -21.66 16.43
C ASP A 21 5.63 -20.91 17.75
N LEU A 22 6.69 -20.16 18.04
CA LEU A 22 6.79 -19.36 19.26
C LEU A 22 5.80 -18.18 19.25
N LEU A 23 5.59 -17.55 18.10
CA LEU A 23 4.72 -16.38 17.97
C LEU A 23 3.23 -16.74 17.84
N ALA A 24 2.89 -17.71 16.97
CA ALA A 24 1.51 -18.03 16.64
C ALA A 24 0.96 -19.23 17.43
N GLY A 25 1.85 -20.11 17.93
CA GLY A 25 1.47 -21.41 18.47
C GLY A 25 1.11 -22.44 17.37
N PRO A 26 1.08 -23.74 17.73
CA PRO A 26 1.05 -24.84 16.77
C PRO A 26 -0.21 -24.92 15.88
N ARG A 27 -1.35 -24.33 16.30
CA ARG A 27 -2.62 -24.38 15.56
C ARG A 27 -2.94 -23.13 14.73
N LYS A 28 -2.15 -22.05 14.84
CA LYS A 28 -2.44 -20.77 14.16
C LYS A 28 -1.41 -20.40 13.08
N ARG A 29 -0.51 -21.34 12.71
CA ARG A 29 0.52 -21.14 11.68
C ARG A 29 -0.07 -20.60 10.37
N SER A 30 -1.10 -21.24 9.83
CA SER A 30 -1.71 -20.82 8.56
C SER A 30 -2.34 -19.43 8.64
N SER A 31 -2.96 -19.09 9.77
CA SER A 31 -3.55 -17.77 9.99
C SER A 31 -2.47 -16.68 10.02
N PHE A 32 -1.38 -16.94 10.75
CA PHE A 32 -0.27 -16.01 10.86
C PHE A 32 0.43 -15.81 9.51
N ILE A 33 0.69 -16.90 8.77
CA ILE A 33 1.27 -16.82 7.42
C ILE A 33 0.36 -16.01 6.49
N ALA A 34 -0.95 -16.25 6.52
CA ALA A 34 -1.89 -15.51 5.69
C ALA A 34 -1.94 -14.01 6.04
N GLU A 35 -1.86 -13.66 7.32
CA GLU A 35 -1.80 -12.27 7.78
C GLU A 35 -0.49 -11.59 7.36
N ALA A 36 0.65 -12.27 7.54
CA ALA A 36 1.95 -11.76 7.12
C ALA A 36 2.01 -11.51 5.59
N ILE A 37 1.48 -12.45 4.80
CA ILE A 37 1.39 -12.31 3.34
C ILE A 37 0.48 -11.13 2.97
N ARG A 38 -0.69 -10.99 3.61
CA ARG A 38 -1.58 -9.84 3.38
C ARG A 38 -0.90 -8.51 3.67
N LYS A 39 -0.20 -8.42 4.80
CA LYS A 39 0.54 -7.22 5.17
C LYS A 39 1.62 -6.88 4.14
N GLN A 40 2.41 -7.88 3.75
CA GLN A 40 3.47 -7.70 2.76
C GLN A 40 2.93 -7.28 1.39
N LEU A 41 1.79 -7.83 0.96
CA LEU A 41 1.12 -7.43 -0.29
C LEU A 41 0.64 -5.98 -0.22
N ALA A 42 0.01 -5.59 0.88
CA ALA A 42 -0.47 -4.22 1.09
C ALA A 42 0.69 -3.20 1.08
N GLU A 43 1.80 -3.53 1.73
CA GLU A 43 3.01 -2.69 1.72
C GLU A 43 3.57 -2.53 0.30
N LYS A 44 3.72 -3.63 -0.45
CA LYS A 44 4.20 -3.58 -1.84
C LYS A 44 3.27 -2.79 -2.77
N GLN A 45 1.95 -2.94 -2.60
CA GLN A 45 0.97 -2.17 -3.36
C GLN A 45 1.09 -0.68 -3.05
N LYS A 46 1.23 -0.32 -1.77
CA LYS A 46 1.43 1.07 -1.35
C LYS A 46 2.72 1.67 -1.94
N GLU A 47 3.82 0.93 -1.89
CA GLU A 47 5.10 1.36 -2.50
C GLU A 47 4.94 1.60 -4.00
N THR A 48 4.29 0.69 -4.71
CA THR A 48 4.01 0.81 -6.14
C THR A 48 3.15 2.05 -6.44
N ILE A 49 2.07 2.25 -5.68
CA ILE A 49 1.17 3.40 -5.85
C ILE A 49 1.92 4.71 -5.60
N ASN A 50 2.73 4.78 -4.54
CA ASN A 50 3.51 5.97 -4.23
C ASN A 50 4.50 6.32 -5.35
N ALA A 51 5.17 5.32 -5.91
CA ALA A 51 6.08 5.52 -7.05
C ALA A 51 5.34 6.05 -8.28
N LEU A 52 4.17 5.48 -8.59
CA LEU A 52 3.34 5.92 -9.72
C LEU A 52 2.79 7.35 -9.51
N LEU A 53 2.40 7.69 -8.28
CA LEU A 53 1.96 9.05 -7.94
C LEU A 53 3.11 10.04 -8.12
N GLU A 54 4.29 9.73 -7.60
CA GLU A 54 5.47 10.58 -7.76
C GLU A 54 5.80 10.81 -9.24
N GLU A 55 5.81 9.74 -10.04
CA GLU A 55 6.03 9.84 -11.48
C GLU A 55 4.96 10.69 -12.16
N GLY A 56 3.68 10.45 -11.86
CA GLY A 56 2.55 11.20 -12.41
C GLY A 56 2.66 12.70 -12.09
N TYR A 57 2.94 13.05 -10.84
CA TYR A 57 3.12 14.44 -10.42
C TYR A 57 4.33 15.10 -11.11
N ARG A 58 5.45 14.36 -11.26
CA ARG A 58 6.62 14.88 -11.98
C ARG A 58 6.32 15.10 -13.46
N ALA A 59 5.61 14.18 -14.09
CA ALA A 59 5.27 14.23 -15.50
C ALA A 59 4.29 15.38 -15.82
N SER A 60 3.28 15.59 -14.96
CA SER A 60 2.27 16.64 -15.14
C SER A 60 2.66 17.99 -14.53
N ALA A 61 3.82 18.11 -13.88
CA ALA A 61 4.21 19.32 -13.13
C ALA A 61 4.13 20.61 -13.96
N LYS A 62 4.61 20.58 -15.20
CA LYS A 62 4.62 21.74 -16.09
C LYS A 62 3.22 22.17 -16.49
N GLU A 63 2.38 21.22 -16.90
CA GLU A 63 0.99 21.48 -17.26
C GLU A 63 0.20 21.98 -16.04
N SER A 64 0.37 21.31 -14.90
CA SER A 64 -0.29 21.67 -13.65
C SER A 64 0.08 23.09 -13.20
N LEU A 65 1.34 23.49 -13.37
CA LEU A 65 1.78 24.86 -13.07
C LEU A 65 1.18 25.89 -14.03
N SER A 66 1.08 25.57 -15.34
CA SER A 66 0.45 26.46 -16.32
C SER A 66 -1.01 26.70 -15.97
N ILE A 67 -1.75 25.63 -15.67
CA ILE A 67 -3.16 25.72 -15.26
C ILE A 67 -3.28 26.53 -13.97
N ALA A 68 -2.44 26.28 -12.96
CA ALA A 68 -2.48 27.04 -11.71
C ALA A 68 -2.27 28.55 -11.93
N GLN A 69 -1.35 28.93 -12.82
CA GLN A 69 -1.11 30.33 -13.17
C GLN A 69 -2.30 30.96 -13.91
N GLU A 70 -2.96 30.22 -14.79
CA GLU A 70 -4.13 30.71 -15.53
C GLU A 70 -5.30 31.07 -14.59
N PHE A 71 -5.45 30.33 -13.48
CA PHE A 71 -6.55 30.50 -12.53
C PHE A 71 -6.21 31.37 -11.31
N GLU A 72 -4.94 31.77 -11.13
CA GLU A 72 -4.44 32.56 -9.99
C GLU A 72 -5.27 33.83 -9.73
N SER A 73 -5.67 34.54 -10.80
CA SER A 73 -6.46 35.77 -10.71
C SER A 73 -7.91 35.57 -10.21
N VAL A 74 -8.45 34.35 -10.32
CA VAL A 74 -9.79 33.99 -9.84
C VAL A 74 -9.71 33.43 -8.42
N ASP A 75 -8.65 32.68 -8.10
CA ASP A 75 -8.44 32.11 -6.75
C ASP A 75 -8.24 33.19 -5.68
N LEU A 76 -7.63 34.33 -6.05
CA LEU A 76 -7.40 35.47 -5.15
C LEU A 76 -8.58 36.46 -5.07
N LYS A 77 -9.62 36.29 -5.89
CA LYS A 77 -10.82 37.15 -5.79
C LYS A 77 -11.59 36.83 -4.52
N ASN A 78 -12.01 37.88 -3.81
CA ASN A 78 -12.83 37.85 -2.58
C ASN A 78 -12.11 37.32 -1.33
N TRP A 79 -10.79 37.17 -1.36
CA TRP A 79 -10.00 36.88 -0.14
C TRP A 79 -9.92 38.08 0.82
N ASP A 80 -10.13 39.29 0.31
CA ASP A 80 -10.04 40.55 1.06
C ASP A 80 -11.40 41.01 1.66
N GLU A 81 -12.48 40.25 1.47
CA GLU A 81 -13.85 40.64 1.85
C GLU A 81 -14.34 40.06 3.21
N TYR A 82 -13.45 39.54 4.06
CA TYR A 82 -13.78 38.98 5.38
C TYR A 82 -13.12 39.70 6.56
#